data_AF-A0A1A8DX09-F1
#
_entry.id   AF-A0A1A8DX09-F1
#
_cell.length_a   1.000
_cell.length_b   1.000
_cell.length_c   1.000
_cell.angle_alpha   90.00
_cell.angle_beta   90.00
_cell.angle_gamma   90.00
#
_symmetry.space_group_name_H-M   'P 1'
#
loop_
_entity.id
_entity.type
_entity.pdbx_description
1 polymer ?
#
loop_
_entity_poly.entity_id
_entity_poly.type
_entity_poly.pdbx_seq_one_letter_code
_entity_poly.pdbx_strand_id
1 'polypeptide(L)' 'MALSLGLDPDVFIRAHALIGTDENKTTLRSLYYPPVKTAKENQLRCGEHSDYGSITLVFQGSDGLQ' A
#
# COMPACT_ATOMS: atom_id res chain seq x y z
N MET A 1 3.55 -13.81 8.96
CA MET A 1 4.55 -13.92 7.87
C MET A 1 5.80 -14.67 8.32
N ALA A 2 6.57 -14.19 9.31
CA ALA A 2 7.83 -14.83 9.74
C ALA A 2 7.68 -16.31 10.13
N LEU A 3 6.69 -16.63 10.97
CA LEU A 3 6.41 -18.00 11.41
C LEU A 3 6.17 -18.96 10.23
N SER A 4 5.38 -18.55 9.24
CA SER A 4 5.06 -19.36 8.05
C SER A 4 6.26 -19.60 7.14
N LEU A 5 7.30 -18.75 7.24
CA LEU A 5 8.56 -18.89 6.50
C LEU A 5 9.64 -19.63 7.31
N GLY A 6 9.34 -20.08 8.54
CA GLY A 6 10.32 -20.71 9.42
C GLY A 6 11.44 -19.78 9.89
N LEU A 7 11.19 -18.46 9.87
CA LEU A 7 12.15 -17.44 10.30
C LEU A 7 11.94 -17.06 11.77
N ASP A 8 12.93 -16.36 12.32
CA ASP A 8 12.80 -15.66 13.61
C ASP A 8 11.48 -14.84 13.63
N PRO A 9 10.59 -15.04 14.62
CA PRO A 9 9.27 -14.40 14.67
C PRO A 9 9.32 -12.87 14.57
N ASP A 10 10.40 -12.27 15.07
CA ASP A 10 10.56 -10.83 15.20
C ASP A 10 11.35 -10.22 14.05
N VAL A 11 11.78 -11.01 13.04
CA VAL A 11 12.58 -10.50 11.92
C VAL A 11 11.92 -9.31 11.21
N PHE A 12 10.62 -9.38 10.96
CA PHE A 12 9.88 -8.29 10.33
C PHE A 12 9.55 -7.17 11.31
N ILE A 13 9.41 -7.45 12.61
CA ILE A 13 9.24 -6.40 13.63
C ILE A 13 10.50 -5.54 13.69
N ARG A 14 11.68 -6.16 13.77
CA ARG A 14 12.97 -5.47 13.78
C ARG A 14 13.21 -4.68 12.50
N ALA A 15 12.87 -5.25 11.34
CA ALA A 15 12.97 -4.56 10.06
C ALA A 15 12.14 -3.27 9.98
N HIS A 16 11.08 -3.14 10.78
CA HIS A 16 10.20 -1.97 10.81
C HIS A 16 10.26 -1.20 12.15
N ALA A 17 11.25 -1.48 13.00
CA ALA A 17 11.34 -0.90 14.35
C ALA A 17 11.54 0.63 14.37
N LEU A 18 12.02 1.21 13.26
CA LEU A 18 12.35 2.64 13.15
C LEU A 18 11.30 3.43 12.35
N ILE A 19 10.08 2.90 12.19
CA ILE A 19 8.97 3.59 11.51
C ILE A 19 8.84 5.04 12.02
N GLY A 20 8.71 5.99 11.10
CA GLY A 20 8.58 7.42 11.41
C GLY A 20 9.91 8.17 11.53
N THR A 21 11.04 7.52 11.21
CA THR A 21 12.36 8.14 11.12
C THR A 21 12.91 8.05 9.69
N ASP A 22 14.02 8.74 9.40
CA ASP A 22 14.67 8.69 8.08
C ASP A 22 15.25 7.31 7.74
N GLU A 23 15.49 6.45 8.73
CA GLU A 23 15.99 5.09 8.59
C GLU A 23 14.91 4.08 8.19
N ASN A 24 13.62 4.42 8.34
CA ASN A 24 12.50 3.60 7.90
C ASN A 24 11.41 4.49 7.28
N LYS A 25 11.59 4.74 5.98
CA LYS A 25 10.68 5.58 5.20
C LYS A 25 9.30 4.96 5.13
N THR A 26 8.32 5.66 5.70
CA THR A 26 6.89 5.34 5.63
C THR A 26 6.18 6.48 4.90
N THR A 27 5.18 6.16 4.08
CA THR A 27 4.40 7.17 3.35
C THR A 27 2.91 6.95 3.61
N LEU A 28 2.20 8.04 3.94
CA LEU A 28 0.74 8.08 3.94
C LEU A 28 0.27 8.78 2.67
N ARG A 29 -0.59 8.11 1.90
CA ARG A 29 -1.17 8.65 0.66
C ARG A 29 -2.68 8.78 0.80
N SER A 30 -3.18 10.02 0.86
CA SER A 30 -4.61 10.31 0.80
C SER A 30 -5.04 10.45 -0.66
N LEU A 31 -5.97 9.60 -1.10
CA LEU A 31 -6.44 9.57 -2.47
C LEU A 31 -7.93 9.90 -2.53
N TYR A 32 -8.28 10.85 -3.39
CA TYR A 32 -9.67 11.18 -3.71
C TYR A 32 -9.89 11.04 -5.21
N TYR A 33 -10.75 10.09 -5.59
CA TYR A 33 -11.12 9.82 -6.97
C TYR A 33 -12.52 10.37 -7.26
N PRO A 34 -12.65 11.59 -7.84
CA PRO A 34 -13.95 12.24 -8.01
C PRO A 34 -14.87 11.48 -8.97
N PRO A 35 -16.20 11.53 -8.82
CA PRO A 35 -17.12 10.87 -9.74
C PRO A 35 -16.91 11.27 -11.21
N VAL A 36 -16.96 10.31 -12.12
CA VAL A 36 -16.83 10.53 -13.57
C VAL A 36 -18.18 10.33 -14.24
N LYS A 37 -18.72 11.35 -14.91
CA LYS A 37 -20.04 11.29 -15.57
C LYS A 37 -20.05 10.38 -16.80
N THR A 38 -18.96 10.41 -17.58
CA THR A 38 -18.76 9.57 -18.77
C THR A 38 -17.29 9.17 -18.80
N ALA A 39 -17.01 7.87 -18.67
CA ALA A 39 -15.65 7.36 -18.80
C ALA A 39 -15.35 7.13 -20.29
N LYS A 40 -14.15 7.52 -20.73
CA LYS A 40 -13.66 7.12 -22.07
C LYS A 40 -13.36 5.62 -22.07
N GLU A 41 -13.38 5.01 -23.25
CA GLU A 41 -12.92 3.64 -23.42
C GLU A 41 -11.49 3.50 -22.89
N ASN A 42 -11.24 2.47 -22.07
CA ASN A 42 -9.95 2.20 -21.40
C ASN A 42 -9.45 3.31 -20.45
N GLN A 43 -10.33 4.20 -19.96
CA GLN A 43 -9.92 5.21 -18.99
C GLN A 43 -9.62 4.59 -17.62
N LEU A 44 -8.33 4.55 -17.27
CA LEU A 44 -7.84 4.15 -15.95
C LEU A 44 -7.52 5.37 -15.09
N ARG A 45 -7.68 5.24 -13.78
CA ARG A 45 -7.27 6.27 -12.82
C ARG A 45 -5.92 5.97 -12.21
N CYS A 46 -5.79 4.78 -11.64
CA CYS A 46 -4.52 4.20 -11.27
C CYS A 46 -4.32 2.97 -12.15
N GLY A 47 -3.25 2.96 -12.94
CA GLY A 47 -2.90 1.80 -13.75
C GLY A 47 -2.37 0.66 -12.88
N GLU A 48 -2.19 -0.51 -13.49
CA GLU A 48 -1.50 -1.62 -12.83
C GLU A 48 -0.11 -1.20 -12.37
N HIS A 49 0.22 -1.52 -11.13
CA HIS A 49 1.53 -1.27 -10.56
C HIS A 49 1.74 -2.16 -9.33
N SER A 50 2.98 -2.20 -8.85
CA SER A 50 3.30 -2.67 -7.51
C SER A 50 3.68 -1.47 -6.66
N ASP A 51 3.26 -1.49 -5.39
CA ASP A 51 3.71 -0.49 -4.45
C ASP A 51 5.20 -0.69 -4.13
N TYR A 52 5.85 0.40 -3.75
CA TYR A 52 7.20 0.35 -3.21
C TYR A 52 7.17 -0.01 -1.73
N GLY A 53 8.18 -0.76 -1.28
CA GLY A 53 8.33 -1.15 0.11
C GLY A 53 7.83 -2.55 0.39
N SER A 54 7.48 -2.81 1.65
CA SER A 54 7.23 -4.15 2.18
C SER A 54 5.75 -4.43 2.48
N ILE A 55 5.00 -3.43 2.96
CA ILE A 55 3.61 -3.56 3.40
C ILE A 55 2.85 -2.28 3.04
N THR A 56 1.69 -2.44 2.38
CA THR A 56 0.71 -1.37 2.18
C THR A 56 -0.56 -1.68 2.98
N LEU A 57 -1.03 -0.72 3.77
CA LEU A 57 -2.35 -0.79 4.43
C LEU A 57 -3.29 0.18 3.70
N VAL A 58 -4.41 -0.34 3.19
CA VAL A 58 -5.39 0.45 2.42
C VAL A 58 -6.72 0.50 3.15
N PHE A 59 -7.25 1.71 3.31
CA PHE A 59 -8.60 1.98 3.79
C PHE A 59 -9.39 2.63 2.66
N GLN A 60 -10.52 2.03 2.28
CA GLN A 60 -11.36 2.55 1.18
C GLN A 60 -12.77 2.80 1.67
N GLY A 61 -13.33 3.96 1.29
CA GLY A 61 -14.73 4.32 1.57
C GLY A 61 -15.71 3.93 0.47
N SER A 62 -15.21 3.59 -0.71
CA SER A 62 -15.96 3.15 -1.88
C SER A 62 -15.13 2.16 -2.69
N ASP A 63 -15.79 1.32 -3.48
CA ASP A 63 -15.12 0.34 -4.35
C ASP A 63 -14.27 1.01 -5.44
N GLY A 64 -13.38 0.22 -6.06
CA GLY A 64 -12.60 0.63 -7.23
C GLY A 64 -11.22 -0.01 -7.35
N LEU A 65 -10.69 -0.58 -6.27
CA LEU A 65 -9.48 -1.42 -6.32
C LEU A 65 -9.82 -2.75 -7.00
N GLN A 66 -8.92 -3.22 -7.87
CA GLN A 66 -9.02 -4.48 -8.63
C GLN A 66 -7.71 -5.25 -8.52
#